data_AF-A0A257SR94-F1
#
_entry.id   AF-A0A257SR94-F1
#
_cell.length_a   1.000
_cell.length_b   1.000
_cell.length_c   1.000
_cell.angle_alpha   90.00
_cell.angle_beta   90.00
_cell.angle_gamma   90.00
#
_symmetry.space_group_name_H-M   'P 1'
#
loop_
_entity.id
_entity.type
_entity.pdbx_description
1 polymer ?
#
loop_
_entity_poly.entity_id
_entity_poly.type
_entity_poly.pdbx_seq_one_letter_code
_entity_poly.pdbx_strand_id
1 'polypeptide(L)'
;MTLAEVVHTFGRYMKNCHGQRVHKIAIDAGFTCPNRDGTKGTGGRTFCNNRSFSPNGRKAAATADQIDAGRRVISRRTGAQRFLAYFQAYTNTYDQPERLRALYDEALAQEGVIGLSIGTRPDCVPEPVLDLLAEYRARAL
;
A
#
# COMPACT_ATOMS: atom_id res chain seq x y z
N MET A 1 5.22 -15.51 27.02
CA MET A 1 4.15 -15.58 26.02
C MET A 1 4.22 -14.35 25.12
N THR A 2 4.18 -14.53 23.81
CA THR A 2 4.10 -13.42 22.85
C THR A 2 2.64 -13.15 22.45
N LEU A 3 2.29 -11.92 22.07
CA LEU A 3 0.92 -11.58 21.62
C LEU A 3 0.44 -12.51 20.49
N ALA A 4 1.35 -12.94 19.61
CA ALA A 4 1.07 -13.83 18.49
C ALA A 4 0.87 -15.31 18.87
N GLU A 5 0.94 -15.65 20.16
CA GLU A 5 0.56 -16.98 20.70
C GLU A 5 -0.90 -17.00 21.18
N VAL A 6 -1.46 -15.84 21.51
CA VAL A 6 -2.82 -15.71 22.07
C VAL A 6 -3.79 -14.94 21.18
N VAL A 7 -3.28 -14.25 20.15
CA VAL A 7 -4.09 -13.50 19.17
C VAL A 7 -3.74 -13.93 17.75
N HIS A 8 -4.77 -14.06 16.92
CA HIS A 8 -4.64 -14.24 15.46
C HIS A 8 -4.19 -12.94 14.80
N THR A 9 -2.89 -12.65 14.92
CA THR A 9 -2.29 -11.50 14.23
C THR A 9 -2.22 -11.76 12.73
N PHE A 10 -2.45 -10.72 11.94
CA PHE A 10 -2.34 -10.79 10.47
C PHE A 10 -0.96 -11.31 10.03
N GLY A 11 0.13 -10.89 10.70
CA GLY A 11 1.48 -11.39 10.41
C GLY A 11 1.64 -12.89 10.66
N ARG A 12 1.04 -13.44 11.72
CA ARG A 12 1.02 -14.90 11.96
C ARG A 12 0.22 -15.62 10.89
N TYR A 13 -0.98 -15.12 10.57
CA TYR A 13 -1.82 -15.67 9.51
C TYR A 13 -1.07 -15.73 8.17
N MET A 14 -0.49 -14.62 7.74
CA MET A 14 0.29 -14.56 6.49
C MET A 14 1.51 -15.50 6.51
N LYS A 15 2.22 -15.60 7.65
CA LYS A 15 3.33 -16.55 7.78
C LYS A 15 2.86 -18.00 7.61
N ASN A 16 1.70 -18.34 8.15
CA ASN A 16 1.14 -19.69 8.01
C ASN A 16 0.69 -19.98 6.57
N CYS A 17 0.05 -19.01 5.89
CA CYS A 17 -0.40 -19.17 4.51
C CYS A 17 0.76 -19.29 3.50
N HIS A 18 1.88 -18.60 3.74
CA HIS A 18 2.98 -18.50 2.77
C HIS A 18 4.27 -19.22 3.18
N GLY A 19 4.31 -19.83 4.37
CA GLY A 19 5.50 -20.51 4.92
C GLY A 19 6.65 -19.58 5.32
N GLN A 20 6.52 -18.27 5.08
CA GLN A 20 7.58 -17.28 5.31
C GLN A 20 7.00 -15.95 5.80
N ARG A 21 7.84 -15.13 6.44
CA ARG A 21 7.42 -13.80 6.91
C ARG A 21 7.02 -12.92 5.73
N VAL A 22 5.85 -12.29 5.86
CA VAL A 22 5.33 -11.30 4.92
C VAL A 22 5.30 -9.94 5.61
N HIS A 23 5.85 -8.91 4.96
CA HIS A 23 5.85 -7.54 5.48
C HIS A 23 5.25 -6.54 4.49
N LYS A 24 4.67 -5.47 4.99
CA LYS A 24 4.21 -4.36 4.16
C LYS A 24 5.37 -3.43 3.83
N ILE A 25 5.48 -3.01 2.58
CA ILE A 25 6.37 -1.92 2.15
C ILE A 25 5.49 -0.72 1.86
N ALA A 26 5.63 0.34 2.65
CA ALA A 26 4.87 1.58 2.45
C ALA A 26 5.36 2.31 1.19
N ILE A 27 4.41 2.75 0.36
CA ILE A 27 4.65 3.42 -0.92
C ILE A 27 3.94 4.77 -0.90
N ASP A 28 4.66 5.83 -1.25
CA ASP A 28 4.09 7.13 -1.61
C ASP A 28 4.06 7.24 -3.14
N ALA A 29 2.88 7.01 -3.74
CA ALA A 29 2.69 7.08 -5.19
C ALA A 29 2.21 8.47 -5.67
N GLY A 30 2.32 9.50 -4.81
CA GLY A 30 1.95 10.87 -5.17
C GLY A 30 0.44 11.13 -5.25
N PHE A 31 -0.38 10.30 -4.59
CA PHE A 31 -1.82 10.50 -4.53
C PHE A 31 -2.20 11.74 -3.72
N THR A 32 -3.46 12.16 -3.86
CA THR A 32 -4.10 13.15 -2.97
C THR A 32 -5.36 12.55 -2.36
N CYS A 33 -6.19 13.37 -1.71
CA CYS A 33 -7.53 12.96 -1.31
C CYS A 33 -8.52 14.14 -1.37
N PRO A 34 -9.85 13.87 -1.43
CA PRO A 34 -10.85 14.93 -1.56
C PRO A 34 -10.86 15.93 -0.39
N ASN A 35 -10.31 15.57 0.77
CA ASN A 35 -10.24 16.47 1.93
C ASN A 35 -9.02 17.40 1.86
N ARG A 36 -8.14 17.23 0.87
CA ARG A 36 -6.93 18.04 0.67
C ARG A 36 -7.01 18.93 -0.56
N ASP A 37 -7.62 18.44 -1.63
CA ASP A 37 -7.62 19.08 -2.95
C ASP A 37 -8.71 20.16 -3.14
N GLY A 38 -9.61 20.34 -2.17
CA GLY A 38 -10.71 21.29 -2.24
C GLY A 38 -12.08 20.68 -2.57
N THR A 39 -12.14 19.41 -2.98
CA THR A 39 -13.40 18.76 -3.41
C THR A 39 -14.39 18.55 -2.26
N LYS A 40 -13.89 18.13 -1.09
CA LYS A 40 -14.68 17.95 0.15
C LYS A 40 -14.11 18.71 1.34
N GLY A 41 -12.93 19.33 1.18
CA GLY A 41 -12.24 20.10 2.19
C GLY A 41 -10.86 20.50 1.72
N THR A 42 -10.19 21.34 2.51
CA THR A 42 -8.84 21.84 2.23
C THR A 42 -7.90 21.44 3.37
N GLY A 43 -6.62 21.21 3.06
CA GLY A 43 -5.58 20.95 4.07
C GLY A 43 -5.58 19.53 4.68
N GLY A 44 -6.63 18.73 4.51
CA GLY A 44 -6.73 17.36 5.03
C GLY A 44 -7.60 17.25 6.30
N ARG A 45 -7.69 16.06 6.89
CA ARG A 45 -8.40 15.88 8.17
C ARG A 45 -7.60 16.50 9.30
N THR A 46 -8.27 16.98 10.34
CA THR A 46 -7.64 17.63 11.51
C THR A 46 -6.54 16.80 12.18
N PHE A 47 -6.66 15.48 12.15
CA PHE A 47 -5.67 14.56 12.72
C PHE A 47 -4.62 14.05 11.71
N CYS A 48 -4.73 14.41 10.42
CA CYS A 48 -3.76 14.00 9.41
C CYS A 48 -2.47 14.81 9.56
N ASN A 49 -1.37 14.15 9.93
CA ASN A 49 -0.05 14.72 9.79
C ASN A 49 0.47 14.51 8.36
N ASN A 50 0.08 15.39 7.43
CA ASN A 50 0.48 15.27 6.03
C ASN A 50 2.00 15.23 5.82
N ARG A 51 2.77 15.92 6.68
CA ARG A 51 4.23 15.94 6.61
C ARG A 51 4.86 14.59 6.93
N SER A 52 4.21 13.74 7.75
CA SER A 52 4.75 12.41 8.07
C SER A 52 4.52 11.37 6.98
N PHE A 53 3.60 11.61 6.04
CA PHE A 53 3.36 10.67 4.94
C PHE A 53 4.44 10.76 3.86
N SER A 54 5.09 11.91 3.74
CA SER A 54 6.25 12.10 2.85
C SER A 54 7.35 12.84 3.62
N PRO A 55 8.04 12.17 4.57
CA PRO A 55 8.97 12.80 5.52
C PRO A 55 10.09 13.62 4.85
N ASN A 56 10.41 13.29 3.61
CA ASN A 56 11.49 13.94 2.87
C ASN A 56 11.03 15.12 2.02
N GLY A 57 9.73 15.43 1.92
CA GLY A 57 9.19 16.58 1.16
C GLY A 57 9.60 16.66 -0.31
N ARG A 58 10.28 15.63 -0.84
CA ARG A 58 10.78 15.51 -2.21
C ARG A 58 9.73 14.79 -3.04
N LYS A 59 9.76 15.04 -4.34
CA LYS A 59 9.09 14.19 -5.34
C LYS A 59 9.41 12.74 -4.99
N ALA A 60 8.38 11.94 -4.72
CA ALA A 60 8.56 10.55 -4.34
C ALA A 60 9.38 9.84 -5.43
N ALA A 61 10.31 8.96 -5.03
CA ALA A 61 11.03 8.13 -5.97
C ALA A 61 10.06 7.23 -6.75
N ALA A 62 10.49 6.61 -7.84
CA ALA A 62 9.65 5.67 -8.56
C ALA A 62 9.17 4.54 -7.62
N THR A 63 7.98 3.98 -7.90
CA THR A 63 7.38 2.93 -7.06
C THR A 63 8.35 1.76 -6.90
N ALA A 64 8.99 1.36 -8.00
CA ALA A 64 10.02 0.32 -8.02
C ALA A 64 11.19 0.60 -7.05
N ASP A 65 11.73 1.82 -7.05
CA ASP A 65 12.86 2.20 -6.20
C ASP A 65 12.48 2.19 -4.71
N GLN A 66 11.28 2.68 -4.38
CA GLN A 66 10.76 2.65 -3.01
C GLN A 66 10.61 1.20 -2.52
N ILE A 67 10.08 0.32 -3.39
CA ILE A 67 9.90 -1.10 -3.06
C ILE A 67 11.24 -1.78 -2.87
N ASP A 68 12.20 -1.60 -3.77
CA ASP A 68 13.50 -2.26 -3.65
C ASP A 68 14.29 -1.77 -2.42
N ALA A 69 14.28 -0.46 -2.14
CA ALA A 69 14.88 0.10 -0.93
C ALA A 69 14.22 -0.46 0.35
N GLY A 70 12.88 -0.49 0.38
CA GLY A 70 12.11 -1.03 1.49
C GLY A 70 12.37 -2.52 1.72
N ARG A 71 12.39 -3.30 0.63
CA ARG A 71 12.72 -4.73 0.63
C ARG A 71 14.09 -4.97 1.24
N ARG A 72 15.15 -4.31 0.75
CA ARG A 72 16.51 -4.49 1.28
C ARG A 72 16.58 -4.27 2.79
N VAL A 73 15.98 -3.20 3.29
CA VAL A 73 15.97 -2.86 4.72
C VAL A 73 15.17 -3.89 5.53
N ILE A 74 13.97 -4.24 5.08
CA ILE A 74 13.09 -5.16 5.80
C ILE A 74 13.65 -6.58 5.79
N SER A 75 14.14 -7.07 4.65
CA SER A 75 14.79 -8.38 4.54
C SER A 75 15.96 -8.48 5.51
N ARG A 76 16.83 -7.47 5.55
CA ARG A 76 17.98 -7.44 6.46
C ARG A 76 17.57 -7.45 7.94
N ARG A 77 16.50 -6.73 8.31
CA ARG A 77 16.07 -6.59 9.72
C ARG A 77 15.19 -7.73 10.22
N THR A 78 14.42 -8.36 9.34
CA THR A 78 13.32 -9.26 9.75
C THR A 78 13.42 -10.67 9.14
N GLY A 79 14.26 -10.85 8.12
CA GLY A 79 14.33 -12.07 7.32
C GLY A 79 13.13 -12.29 6.40
N ALA A 80 12.25 -11.30 6.23
CA ALA A 80 11.13 -11.41 5.29
C ALA A 80 11.64 -11.44 3.84
N GLN A 81 10.98 -12.23 3.00
CA GLN A 81 11.25 -12.33 1.57
C GLN A 81 9.99 -12.15 0.72
N ARG A 82 8.82 -12.01 1.37
CA ARG A 82 7.54 -11.72 0.73
C ARG A 82 7.00 -10.40 1.24
N PHE A 83 6.38 -9.65 0.34
CA PHE A 83 5.96 -8.29 0.62
C PHE A 83 4.56 -8.00 0.09
N LEU A 84 3.85 -7.13 0.80
CA LEU A 84 2.66 -6.47 0.27
C LEU A 84 3.03 -5.03 -0.07
N ALA A 85 2.74 -4.62 -1.29
CA ALA A 85 2.87 -3.22 -1.70
C ALA A 85 1.77 -2.41 -1.00
N TYR A 86 2.17 -1.57 -0.05
CA TYR A 86 1.24 -0.85 0.82
C TYR A 86 1.12 0.62 0.40
N PHE A 87 0.10 0.87 -0.41
CA PHE A 87 -0.35 2.20 -0.79
C PHE A 87 -1.07 2.83 0.41
N GLN A 88 -0.31 3.59 1.21
CA GLN A 88 -0.73 4.06 2.54
C GLN A 88 -1.10 5.54 2.57
N ALA A 89 -0.37 6.38 1.85
CA ALA A 89 -0.57 7.82 1.90
C ALA A 89 -1.87 8.22 1.18
N TYR A 90 -2.68 9.06 1.84
CA TYR A 90 -3.89 9.66 1.26
C TYR A 90 -4.98 8.66 0.82
N THR A 91 -5.59 8.84 -0.36
CA THR A 91 -6.68 8.00 -0.86
C THR A 91 -6.24 7.36 -2.16
N ASN A 92 -5.79 6.11 -2.06
CA ASN A 92 -5.03 5.45 -3.12
C ASN A 92 -5.90 4.86 -4.24
N THR A 93 -7.20 5.15 -4.22
CA THR A 93 -8.13 4.87 -5.33
C THR A 93 -8.77 6.16 -5.88
N TYR A 94 -8.28 7.32 -5.44
CA TYR A 94 -8.78 8.63 -5.89
C TYR A 94 -7.96 9.13 -7.08
N ASP A 95 -8.06 8.40 -8.19
CA ASP A 95 -7.43 8.69 -9.47
C ASP A 95 -8.14 7.89 -10.58
N GLN A 96 -7.76 8.10 -11.84
CA GLN A 96 -8.31 7.36 -12.97
C GLN A 96 -7.90 5.87 -12.93
N PRO A 97 -8.80 4.91 -13.23
CA PRO A 97 -8.50 3.47 -13.15
C PRO A 97 -7.25 3.04 -13.93
N GLU A 98 -6.96 3.67 -15.07
CA GLU A 98 -5.80 3.36 -15.90
C GLU A 98 -4.50 3.71 -15.17
N ARG A 99 -4.48 4.85 -14.47
CA ARG A 99 -3.33 5.28 -13.67
C ARG A 99 -3.17 4.41 -12.42
N LEU A 100 -4.28 4.03 -11.77
CA LEU A 100 -4.25 3.09 -10.65
C LEU A 100 -3.67 1.75 -11.08
N ARG A 101 -4.15 1.19 -12.20
CA ARG A 101 -3.64 -0.06 -12.78
C ARG A 101 -2.15 0.02 -13.05
N ALA A 102 -1.68 1.07 -13.71
CA ALA A 102 -0.26 1.24 -14.02
C ALA A 102 0.62 1.21 -12.76
N LEU A 103 0.21 1.91 -11.69
CA LEU A 103 0.94 1.93 -10.41
C LEU A 103 0.89 0.59 -9.67
N TYR A 104 -0.27 -0.07 -9.67
CA TYR A 104 -0.46 -1.35 -9.01
C TYR A 104 0.30 -2.47 -9.72
N ASP A 105 0.26 -2.50 -11.06
CA ASP A 105 1.01 -3.46 -11.88
C ASP A 105 2.53 -3.22 -11.75
N GLU A 106 3.00 -1.97 -11.73
CA GLU A 106 4.41 -1.65 -11.47
C GLU A 106 4.87 -2.23 -10.11
N ALA A 107 4.05 -2.06 -9.07
CA ALA A 107 4.34 -2.57 -7.74
C ALA A 107 4.32 -4.10 -7.66
N LEU A 108 3.34 -4.75 -8.30
CA LEU A 108 3.20 -6.20 -8.36
C LEU A 108 4.31 -6.87 -9.19
N ALA A 109 4.90 -6.16 -10.15
CA ALA A 109 6.02 -6.66 -10.93
C ALA A 109 7.34 -6.74 -10.13
N GLN A 110 7.41 -6.16 -8.93
CA GLN A 110 8.63 -6.14 -8.13
C GLN A 110 8.88 -7.47 -7.43
N GLU A 111 10.16 -7.82 -7.29
CA GLU A 111 10.59 -9.09 -6.72
C GLU A 111 10.07 -9.31 -5.28
N GLY A 112 9.39 -10.44 -5.07
CA GLY A 112 8.86 -10.84 -3.77
C GLY A 112 7.59 -10.10 -3.35
N VAL A 113 7.06 -9.18 -4.16
CA VAL A 113 5.72 -8.60 -3.93
C VAL A 113 4.68 -9.65 -4.30
N ILE A 114 3.80 -9.99 -3.36
CA ILE A 114 2.79 -11.04 -3.50
C ILE A 114 1.35 -10.53 -3.43
N GLY A 115 1.18 -9.21 -3.37
CA GLY A 115 -0.14 -8.60 -3.35
C GLY A 115 -0.14 -7.15 -2.94
N LEU A 116 -1.34 -6.57 -2.97
CA LEU A 116 -1.59 -5.16 -2.70
C LEU A 116 -2.21 -4.96 -1.30
N SER A 117 -1.89 -3.84 -0.67
CA SER A 117 -2.60 -3.31 0.50
C SER A 117 -2.94 -1.85 0.19
N ILE A 118 -4.23 -1.54 0.01
CA ILE A 118 -4.65 -0.23 -0.50
C ILE A 118 -5.45 0.51 0.58
N GLY A 119 -4.90 1.63 1.05
CA GLY A 119 -5.60 2.55 1.96
C GLY A 119 -6.48 3.50 1.16
N THR A 120 -7.79 3.46 1.38
CA THR A 120 -8.72 4.36 0.70
C THR A 120 -9.88 4.80 1.59
N ARG A 121 -10.69 5.73 1.07
CA ARG A 121 -11.94 6.14 1.67
C ARG A 121 -13.10 5.34 1.06
N PRO A 122 -14.13 5.02 1.85
CA PRO A 122 -15.29 4.27 1.36
C PRO A 122 -16.09 5.03 0.29
N ASP A 123 -15.93 6.35 0.20
CA ASP A 123 -16.59 7.20 -0.80
C ASP A 123 -15.69 7.55 -2.01
N CYS A 124 -14.59 6.81 -2.21
CA CYS A 124 -13.67 6.97 -3.34
C CYS A 124 -13.43 5.64 -4.07
N VAL A 125 -14.45 4.79 -4.15
CA VAL A 125 -14.39 3.46 -4.79
C VAL A 125 -15.55 3.28 -5.77
N PRO A 126 -15.59 4.07 -6.87
CA PRO A 126 -16.61 3.90 -7.91
C PRO A 126 -16.50 2.53 -8.60
N GLU A 127 -17.55 2.10 -9.31
CA GLU A 127 -17.61 0.79 -9.98
C GLU A 127 -16.35 0.44 -10.79
N PRO A 128 -15.77 1.32 -11.63
CA PRO A 128 -14.57 0.99 -12.39
C PRO A 128 -13.34 0.67 -11.52
N VAL A 129 -13.24 1.28 -10.33
CA VAL A 129 -12.19 0.95 -9.35
C VAL A 129 -12.47 -0.39 -8.71
N LEU A 130 -13.73 -0.70 -8.38
CA LEU A 130 -14.11 -1.99 -7.81
C LEU A 130 -13.84 -3.13 -8.81
N ASP A 131 -14.16 -2.91 -10.10
CA ASP A 131 -13.87 -3.85 -11.17
C ASP A 131 -12.36 -4.11 -11.29
N LEU A 132 -11.56 -3.05 -11.31
CA LEU A 132 -10.09 -3.14 -11.29
C LEU A 132 -9.59 -3.99 -10.11
N LEU A 133 -10.07 -3.74 -8.90
CA LEU A 133 -9.68 -4.50 -7.70
C LEU A 133 -10.17 -5.96 -7.76
N ALA A 134 -11.33 -6.21 -8.35
CA ALA A 134 -11.88 -7.55 -8.54
C ALA A 134 -11.03 -8.37 -9.52
N GLU A 135 -10.47 -7.74 -10.56
CA GLU A 135 -9.52 -8.40 -11.48
C GLU A 135 -8.25 -8.87 -10.75
N TYR A 136 -7.66 -8.05 -9.87
CA TYR A 136 -6.50 -8.46 -9.08
C TYR A 136 -6.85 -9.64 -8.16
N ARG A 137 -8.00 -9.57 -7.48
CA ARG A 137 -8.50 -10.68 -6.67
C ARG A 137 -8.65 -11.97 -7.48
N ALA A 138 -9.19 -11.89 -8.70
CA ALA A 138 -9.37 -13.04 -9.58
C ALA A 138 -8.03 -13.65 -10.03
N ARG A 139 -6.96 -12.86 -10.05
CA ARG A 139 -5.57 -13.30 -10.28
C ARG A 139 -4.86 -13.81 -9.02
N ALA A 140 -5.55 -13.86 -7.88
CA ALA A 140 -5.02 -14.20 -6.56
C ALA A 140 -3.90 -13.26 -6.08
N LEU A 141 -4.04 -11.95 -6.36
CA LEU A 141 -3.10 -10.86 -6.01
C LEU A 141 -3.75 -9.81 -5.09
#